data_AF-A0A2N0WEX7-F1
#
_entry.id   AF-A0A2N0WEX7-F1
#
_cell.length_a   1.000
_cell.length_b   1.000
_cell.length_c   1.000
_cell.angle_alpha   90.00
_cell.angle_beta   90.00
_cell.angle_gamma   90.00
#
_symmetry.space_group_name_H-M   'P 1'
#
loop_
_entity.id
_entity.type
_entity.pdbx_description
1 polymer ?
#
loop_
_entity_poly.entity_id
_entity_poly.type
_entity_poly.pdbx_seq_one_letter_code
_entity_poly.pdbx_strand_id
1 'polypeptide(L)' 'MNYQTGETIELGDYVELSGDMTGVIVVVVEDAQYSKSYQKEEWDYLERGLLVLSDQAGLVHVPHVSEEIKLISKDDTL' A
#
# COMPACT_ATOMS: atom_id res chain seq x y z
N MET A 1 -0.48 -4.85 -9.07
CA MET A 1 0.95 -4.60 -8.73
C MET A 1 1.54 -5.77 -7.96
N ASN A 2 2.85 -6.01 -8.04
CA ASN A 2 3.49 -7.13 -7.31
C ASN A 2 4.69 -6.63 -6.48
N TYR A 3 4.93 -7.27 -5.34
CA TYR A 3 6.19 -7.19 -4.63
C TYR A 3 7.32 -7.79 -5.47
N GLN A 4 8.56 -7.49 -5.10
CA GLN A 4 9.72 -8.05 -5.80
C GLN A 4 9.86 -9.56 -5.67
N THR A 5 9.33 -10.12 -4.59
CA THR A 5 9.24 -11.56 -4.35
C THR A 5 8.24 -12.24 -5.29
N GLY A 6 7.40 -11.47 -5.98
CA GLY A 6 6.46 -11.92 -6.99
C GLY A 6 5.01 -11.95 -6.50
N GLU A 7 4.77 -11.93 -5.20
CA GLU A 7 3.41 -11.84 -4.62
C GLU A 7 2.67 -10.59 -5.09
N THR A 8 1.37 -10.75 -5.33
CA THR A 8 0.47 -9.62 -5.61
C THR A 8 0.29 -8.79 -4.35
N ILE A 9 0.31 -7.47 -4.56
CA ILE A 9 0.02 -6.48 -3.53
C ILE A 9 -1.49 -6.36 -3.36
N GLU A 10 -1.95 -6.45 -2.13
CA GLU A 10 -3.37 -6.44 -1.78
C GLU A 10 -3.67 -5.39 -0.71
N LEU A 11 -4.92 -4.95 -0.63
CA LEU A 11 -5.38 -4.14 0.49
C LEU A 11 -5.23 -4.93 1.80
N GLY A 12 -4.79 -4.26 2.85
CA GLY A 12 -4.58 -4.88 4.16
C GLY A 12 -3.18 -5.49 4.36
N ASP A 13 -2.38 -5.64 3.30
CA ASP A 13 -0.99 -6.06 3.44
C ASP A 13 -0.23 -5.10 4.37
N TYR A 14 0.45 -5.66 5.38
CA TYR A 14 1.31 -4.92 6.28
C TYR A 14 2.74 -4.97 5.76
N VAL A 15 3.35 -3.80 5.60
CA VAL A 15 4.62 -3.62 4.88
C VAL A 15 5.63 -2.81 5.68
N GLU A 16 6.91 -3.06 5.41
CA GLU A 16 8.03 -2.17 5.71
C GLU A 16 8.25 -1.23 4.51
N LEU A 17 8.53 0.04 4.79
CA LEU A 17 8.94 1.09 3.87
C LEU A 17 10.38 1.54 4.21
N SER A 18 10.95 2.41 3.39
CA SER A 18 12.25 3.03 3.69
C SER A 18 12.26 3.76 5.02
N GLY A 19 13.40 3.71 5.72
CA GLY A 19 13.57 4.34 7.04
C GLY A 19 12.88 3.58 8.18
N ASP A 20 12.75 2.25 8.06
CA ASP A 20 12.15 1.36 9.06
C ASP A 20 10.69 1.75 9.42
N MET A 21 10.02 2.47 8.51
CA MET A 21 8.60 2.76 8.65
C MET A 21 7.79 1.52 8.31
N THR A 22 6.66 1.38 8.99
CA THR A 22 5.74 0.27 8.80
C THR A 22 4.35 0.80 8.60
N GLY A 23 3.49 0.02 7.96
CA GLY A 23 2.11 0.41 7.78
C GLY A 23 1.30 -0.56 6.94
N VAL A 24 0.03 -0.24 6.80
CA VAL A 24 -0.93 -1.05 6.05
C VAL A 24 -1.27 -0.41 4.72
N ILE A 25 -1.32 -1.21 3.66
CA ILE A 25 -1.77 -0.76 2.35
C ILE A 25 -3.28 -0.53 2.39
N VAL A 26 -3.69 0.72 2.14
CA VAL A 26 -5.11 1.15 2.18
C VAL A 26 -5.67 1.51 0.81
N VAL A 27 -4.81 1.71 -0.20
CA VAL A 27 -5.17 1.92 -1.60
C VAL A 27 -4.12 1.29 -2.52
N VAL A 28 -4.56 0.61 -3.58
CA VAL A 28 -3.75 0.20 -4.74
C VAL A 28 -4.36 0.87 -5.98
N VAL A 29 -3.77 1.99 -6.41
CA VAL A 29 -4.39 2.86 -7.43
C VAL A 29 -4.45 2.17 -8.80
N GLU A 30 -3.36 1.50 -9.19
CA GLU A 30 -3.25 0.85 -10.51
C GLU A 30 -4.28 -0.28 -10.70
N ASP A 31 -4.66 -0.96 -9.60
CA ASP A 31 -5.66 -2.03 -9.61
C ASP A 31 -7.06 -1.54 -9.19
N ALA A 32 -7.24 -0.22 -9.04
CA ALA A 32 -8.47 0.43 -8.58
C ALA A 32 -9.05 -0.15 -7.27
N GLN A 33 -8.18 -0.53 -6.34
CA GLN A 33 -8.58 -1.08 -5.04
C GLN A 33 -8.48 0.00 -3.97
N TYR A 34 -9.59 0.25 -3.27
CA TYR A 34 -9.73 1.30 -2.27
C TYR A 34 -10.40 0.73 -1.02
N SER A 35 -9.80 0.94 0.14
CA SER A 35 -10.43 0.56 1.41
C SER A 35 -11.58 1.52 1.75
N LYS A 36 -12.50 1.09 2.63
CA LYS A 36 -13.73 1.84 2.94
C LYS A 36 -13.49 3.27 3.43
N SER A 37 -12.37 3.51 4.11
CA SER A 37 -12.01 4.81 4.67
C SER A 37 -11.20 5.69 3.73
N TYR A 38 -10.81 5.18 2.55
CA TYR A 38 -9.93 5.86 1.59
C TYR A 38 -10.50 5.69 0.19
N GLN A 39 -11.56 6.46 -0.13
CA GLN A 39 -12.40 6.23 -1.31
C GLN A 39 -11.74 6.70 -2.61
N LYS A 40 -12.20 6.13 -3.73
CA LYS A 40 -11.66 6.42 -5.06
C LYS A 40 -11.68 7.91 -5.38
N GLU A 41 -12.78 8.59 -5.08
CA GLU A 41 -12.99 10.00 -5.40
C GLU A 41 -11.94 10.92 -4.75
N GLU A 42 -11.34 10.48 -3.65
CA GLU A 42 -10.32 11.22 -2.92
C GLU A 42 -8.91 10.93 -3.41
N TRP A 43 -8.63 9.73 -3.96
CA TRP A 43 -7.25 9.26 -4.18
C TRP A 43 -6.92 8.87 -5.61
N ASP A 44 -7.92 8.74 -6.49
CA ASP A 44 -7.71 8.35 -7.90
C ASP A 44 -6.88 9.37 -8.69
N TYR A 45 -6.85 10.63 -8.25
CA TYR A 45 -6.05 11.68 -8.87
C TYR A 45 -4.54 11.42 -8.80
N LEU A 46 -4.09 10.49 -7.95
CA LEU A 46 -2.68 10.09 -7.85
C LEU A 46 -2.23 9.25 -9.06
N GLU A 47 -3.17 8.74 -9.87
CA GLU A 47 -3.00 7.98 -11.11
C GLU A 47 -2.32 6.61 -10.96
N ARG A 48 -1.43 6.44 -9.97
CA ARG A 48 -0.65 5.21 -9.76
C ARG A 48 -0.10 5.07 -8.33
N GLY A 49 0.38 3.87 -8.04
CA GLY A 49 1.07 3.54 -6.80
C GLY A 49 0.16 3.09 -5.67
N LEU A 50 0.69 3.20 -4.46
CA LEU A 50 0.08 2.72 -3.22
C LEU A 50 -0.15 3.87 -2.26
N LEU A 51 -1.20 3.78 -1.45
CA LEU A 51 -1.26 4.51 -0.19
C LEU A 51 -1.06 3.55 0.96
N VAL A 52 -0.11 3.90 1.83
CA VAL A 52 0.20 3.16 3.05
C VAL A 52 -0.17 4.05 4.23
N LEU A 53 -1.05 3.56 5.09
CA LEU A 53 -1.27 4.17 6.40
C LEU A 53 -0.12 3.71 7.31
N SER A 54 0.89 4.56 7.44
CA SER A 54 2.06 4.34 8.26
C SER A 54 1.78 4.58 9.74
N ASP A 55 2.35 3.72 10.57
CA ASP A 55 2.31 3.83 12.03
C ASP A 55 3.11 5.04 12.54
N GLN A 56 4.08 5.50 11.76
CA GLN A 56 5.02 6.57 12.12
C GLN A 56 4.68 7.92 11.48
N ALA A 57 4.16 7.94 10.24
CA ALA A 57 4.04 9.16 9.43
C ALA A 57 2.61 9.50 8.99
N GLY A 58 1.61 8.67 9.32
CA GLY A 58 0.26 8.81 8.77
C GLY A 58 0.19 8.31 7.32
N LEU A 59 -0.52 9.00 6.45
CA LEU A 59 -0.74 8.51 5.09
C LEU A 59 0.43 8.83 4.16
N VAL A 60 1.08 7.79 3.63
CA VAL A 60 2.23 7.88 2.75
C VAL A 60 1.85 7.41 1.35
N HIS A 61 2.13 8.24 0.34
CA HIS A 61 2.00 7.85 -1.07
C HIS A 61 3.31 7.26 -1.57
N VAL A 62 3.22 6.09 -2.18
CA VAL A 62 4.34 5.37 -2.76
C VAL A 62 4.06 5.16 -4.26
N PRO A 63 4.57 6.04 -5.14
CA PRO A 63 4.22 6.04 -6.57
C PRO A 63 4.68 4.78 -7.34
N HIS A 64 5.73 4.13 -6.84
CA HIS A 64 6.38 2.98 -7.48
C HIS A 64 6.80 1.95 -6.43
N VAL A 65 6.55 0.67 -6.72
CA VAL A 65 7.05 -0.43 -5.90
C VAL A 65 8.53 -0.66 -6.20
N SER A 66 9.36 -0.69 -5.16
CA SER A 66 10.81 -0.86 -5.24
C SER A 66 11.30 -1.90 -4.21
N GLU A 67 12.62 -2.12 -4.14
CA GLU A 67 13.29 -2.94 -3.11
C GLU A 67 13.01 -2.45 -1.67
N GLU A 68 12.58 -1.21 -1.53
CA GLU A 68 12.35 -0.57 -0.23
C GLU A 68 10.98 -0.90 0.36
N ILE A 69 10.10 -1.56 -0.39
CA ILE A 69 8.81 -2.02 0.10
C ILE A 69 8.87 -3.54 0.29
N LYS A 70 8.72 -3.99 1.53
CA LYS A 70 8.74 -5.42 1.85
C LYS A 70 7.46 -5.83 2.54
N LEU A 71 6.86 -6.92 2.07
CA LEU A 71 5.73 -7.55 2.73
C LEU A 71 6.18 -8.14 4.07
N ILE A 72 5.52 -7.76 5.16
CA ILE A 72 5.71 -8.34 6.50
C ILE A 72 4.66 -9.42 6.74
N SER A 73 3.39 -9.11 6.47
CA SER A 73 2.29 -10.07 6.58
C SER A 73 1.12 -9.66 5.70
N LYS A 74 0.36 -10.66 5.22
CA LYS A 74 -0.94 -10.42 4.57
C LYS A 74 -2.04 -10.30 5.62
N ASP A 75 -3.11 -9.59 5.29
CA ASP A 75 -4.32 -9.64 6.09
C ASP A 75 -5.00 -11.01 5.87
N ASP A 76 -4.97 -11.87 6.89
CA ASP A 76 -5.60 -13.20 6.84
C ASP A 76 -7.12 -13.13 7.06
N THR A 77 -7.69 -11.93 7.23
CA THR A 77 -9.10 -11.72 7.57
C THR A 77 -9.93 -11.33 6.34
N LEU A 78 -10.06 -12.24 5.37
CA LEU A 78 -11.08 -12.17 4.30
C LEU A 78 -12.36 -12.93 4.67
#